data_AF-A0A258PZV2-F1
#
_entry.id   AF-A0A258PZV2-F1
#
_cell.length_a   1.000
_cell.length_b   1.000
_cell.length_c   1.000
_cell.angle_alpha   90.00
_cell.angle_beta   90.00
_cell.angle_gamma   90.00
#
_symmetry.space_group_name_H-M   'P 1'
#
loop_
_entity.id
_entity.type
_entity.pdbx_description
1 polymer ?
#
loop_
_entity_poly.entity_id
_entity_poly.type
_entity_poly.pdbx_seq_one_letter_code
_entity_poly.pdbx_strand_id
1 'polypeptide(L)' 'MIHLTERIAVAGHIDDTLELPFDKRQKSRLRVKLASGQEAALFLTRGIILRGGDLL' A
#
# COMPACT_ATOMS: atom_id res chain seq x y z
N MET A 1 -3.11 -13.25 4.41
CA MET A 1 -2.53 -12.18 3.58
C MET A 1 -3.66 -11.48 2.85
N ILE A 2 -3.73 -10.15 2.93
CA ILE A 2 -4.73 -9.33 2.22
C ILE A 2 -4.15 -8.75 0.92
N HIS A 3 -5.00 -8.38 -0.02
CA HIS A 3 -4.59 -7.77 -1.29
C HIS A 3 -5.07 -6.31 -1.34
N LEU A 4 -4.12 -5.39 -1.58
CA LEU A 4 -4.38 -3.97 -1.77
C LEU A 4 -4.23 -3.65 -3.25
N THR A 5 -5.35 -3.40 -3.93
CA THR A 5 -5.43 -3.38 -5.39
C THR A 5 -5.56 -1.99 -5.99
N GLU A 6 -6.00 -1.00 -5.20
CA GLU A 6 -6.19 0.36 -5.67
C GLU A 6 -5.84 1.39 -4.60
N ARG A 7 -5.83 2.66 -4.98
CA ARG A 7 -5.71 3.79 -4.07
C ARG A 7 -7.03 4.53 -4.06
N ILE A 8 -7.53 4.83 -2.87
CA ILE A 8 -8.77 5.58 -2.68
C ILE A 8 -8.47 7.02 -2.25
N ALA A 9 -9.40 7.93 -2.53
CA ALA A 9 -9.24 9.35 -2.20
C ALA A 9 -9.63 9.67 -0.76
N VAL A 10 -10.57 8.92 -0.19
CA VAL A 10 -11.16 9.16 1.13
C VAL A 10 -11.42 7.82 1.81
N ALA A 11 -11.07 7.73 3.09
CA ALA A 11 -11.42 6.62 3.96
C ALA A 11 -12.09 7.17 5.22
N GLY A 12 -13.15 6.51 5.70
CA GLY A 12 -13.78 6.85 6.98
C GLY A 12 -13.03 6.29 8.20
N HIS A 13 -12.25 5.23 7.99
CA HIS A 13 -11.44 4.57 9.01
C HIS A 13 -10.17 4.01 8.36
N ILE A 14 -9.08 3.95 9.12
CA ILE A 14 -7.80 3.40 8.69
C ILE A 14 -7.45 2.27 9.67
N ASP A 15 -7.46 1.03 9.17
CA ASP A 15 -7.22 -0.15 10.00
C ASP A 15 -5.73 -0.38 10.31
N ASP A 16 -4.83 0.03 9.39
CA ASP A 16 -3.40 -0.22 9.50
C ASP A 16 -2.58 0.77 8.65
N THR A 17 -1.25 0.72 8.79
CA THR A 17 -0.33 1.54 8.02
C THR A 17 0.78 0.71 7.37
N LEU A 18 1.36 1.26 6.31
CA LEU A 18 2.42 0.62 5.55
C LEU A 18 3.58 1.60 5.34
N GLU A 19 4.73 1.29 5.94
CA GLU A 19 5.94 2.05 5.73
C GLU A 19 6.82 1.43 4.65
N LEU A 20 7.19 2.22 3.65
CA LEU A 20 8.02 1.77 2.53
C LEU A 20 9.13 2.77 2.20
N PRO A 21 10.36 2.30 1.90
CA PRO A 21 11.38 3.12 1.27
C PRO A 21 10.96 3.48 -0.16
N PHE A 22 11.55 4.55 -0.70
CA PHE A 22 11.11 5.17 -1.95
C PHE A 22 11.17 4.22 -3.17
N ASP A 23 12.17 3.33 -3.23
CA ASP A 23 12.31 2.32 -4.28
C ASP A 23 11.12 1.33 -4.31
N LYS A 24 10.60 0.96 -3.15
CA LYS A 24 9.45 0.05 -3.04
C LYS A 24 8.13 0.73 -3.39
N ARG A 25 8.01 2.05 -3.18
CA ARG A 25 6.81 2.83 -3.51
C ARG A 25 6.52 2.94 -5.01
N GLN A 26 7.51 2.63 -5.85
CA GLN A 26 7.39 2.62 -7.31
C GLN A 26 6.97 1.25 -7.87
N LYS A 27 6.88 0.22 -7.02
CA LYS A 27 6.52 -1.13 -7.46
C LYS A 27 5.01 -1.29 -7.47
N SER A 28 4.47 -1.66 -8.62
CA SER A 28 3.05 -1.95 -8.77
C SER A 28 2.66 -3.32 -8.19
N ARG A 29 3.62 -4.25 -8.06
CA ARG A 29 3.43 -5.57 -7.47
C ARG A 29 4.51 -5.84 -6.43
N LEU A 30 4.10 -6.03 -5.17
CA LEU A 30 5.04 -6.20 -4.07
C LEU A 30 4.37 -6.88 -2.87
N ARG A 31 5.02 -7.92 -2.31
CA ARG A 31 4.65 -8.47 -0.99
C ARG A 31 5.26 -7.57 0.09
N VAL A 32 4.43 -7.20 1.07
CA VAL A 32 4.79 -6.31 2.17
C VAL A 32 4.26 -6.85 3.50
N LYS A 33 4.77 -6.29 4.59
CA LYS A 33 4.26 -6.51 5.94
C LYS A 33 3.80 -5.15 6.47
N LEU A 34 2.56 -5.08 6.93
CA LEU A 34 1.98 -3.87 7.51
C LEU A 34 2.57 -3.62 8.90
N ALA A 35 2.30 -2.44 9.46
CA ALA A 35 2.80 -2.07 10.79
C ALA A 35 2.28 -3.02 11.88
N SER A 36 1.05 -3.52 11.77
CA SER A 36 0.50 -4.57 12.66
C SER A 36 1.24 -5.91 12.58
N GLY A 37 2.05 -6.11 11.54
CA GLY A 37 2.71 -7.37 11.23
C GLY A 37 1.89 -8.31 10.34
N GLN A 38 0.66 -7.94 9.97
CA GLN A 38 -0.10 -8.65 8.95
C GLN A 38 0.60 -8.60 7.58
N GLU A 39 0.53 -9.69 6.84
CA GLU A 39 1.07 -9.73 5.48
C GLU A 39 0.05 -9.17 4.47
N ALA A 40 0.54 -8.35 3.54
CA ALA A 40 -0.26 -7.82 2.44
C ALA A 40 0.49 -7.92 1.10
N ALA A 41 -0.25 -7.87 0.02
CA ALA A 41 0.28 -7.78 -1.33
C ALA A 41 -0.28 -6.55 -2.05
N LEU A 42 0.62 -5.71 -2.56
CA LEU A 42 0.28 -4.60 -3.44
C LEU A 42 0.05 -5.15 -4.86
N PHE A 43 -1.09 -4.83 -5.46
CA PHE A 43 -1.47 -5.16 -6.84
C PHE A 43 -2.04 -3.93 -7.54
N LEU A 44 -1.22 -2.90 -7.66
CA LEU A 44 -1.63 -1.59 -8.13
C LEU A 44 -1.45 -1.44 -9.64
N THR A 45 -2.10 -0.43 -10.22
CA THR A 45 -1.88 -0.04 -11.62
C THR A 45 -0.43 0.38 -11.85
N ARG A 46 0.13 0.04 -13.00
CA ARG A 46 1.51 0.43 -13.36
C ARG A 46 1.63 1.96 -13.48
N GLY A 47 2.84 2.47 -13.22
CA GLY A 47 3.16 3.89 -13.40
C GLY A 47 2.76 4.79 -12.23
N ILE A 48 2.28 4.21 -11.12
CA ILE A 48 2.00 4.98 -9.91
C ILE A 48 3.21 5.00 -8.97
N ILE A 49 3.32 6.08 -8.19
CA ILE A 49 4.29 6.19 -7.09
C ILE A 49 3.48 6.47 -5.83
N LEU A 50 3.56 5.58 -4.84
CA LEU A 50 2.94 5.81 -3.55
C LEU A 50 3.60 6.97 -2.80
N ARG A 51 2.79 7.88 -2.27
CA ARG A 51 3.20 9.03 -1.47
C ARG A 51 2.75 8.83 -0.02
N GLY A 52 3.41 9.54 0.90
CA GLY A 52 2.98 9.54 2.30
C GLY A 52 1.58 10.13 2.39
N GLY A 53 0.67 9.42 3.06
CA GLY A 53 -0.74 9.78 3.17
C GLY A 53 -1.65 9.18 2.09
N ASP A 54 -1.11 8.44 1.12
CA ASP A 54 -1.95 7.66 0.20
C ASP A 54 -2.74 6.59 0.97
N LEU A 55 -4.01 6.40 0.60
CA LEU A 55 -4.93 5.44 1.20
C LEU A 55 -5.19 4.30 0.22
N LEU A 56 -5.04 3.05 0.68
CA LEU A 56 -5.20 1.84 -0.14
C LEU A 56 -6.43 1.04 0.27
#